data_AF-A0A9E1IMI8-F1
#
_entry.id   AF-A0A9E1IMI8-F1
#
_cell.length_a   1.000
_cell.length_b   1.000
_cell.length_c   1.000
_cell.angle_alpha   90.00
_cell.angle_beta   90.00
_cell.angle_gamma   90.00
#
_symmetry.space_group_name_H-M   'P 1'
#
loop_
_entity.id
_entity.type
_entity.pdbx_description
1 polymer ?
#
loop_
_entity_poly.entity_id
_entity_poly.type
_entity_poly.pdbx_seq_one_letter_code
_entity_poly.pdbx_strand_id
1 'polypeptide(L)'
;MRELQYLRDVIRFVGTFAATILIPAVLLSYFALASSRTEELTVDADLRAHGDVVTKQVISDVNNAFWRFEHAVRLRLRDRRSPVSELSQLSPYLHAAFQFDENGTLIAPFDLPDDQVPPKDTIAFSRTFRQAQQAEQSGQYEEALQSYLQAEQFALDDILGGEARFAYARMLDRTGQTDEALVELSRFDNNYSDVRDRRGFRLTDLAALKRAEITFKQDEPKGIEELIELTETLLSHRWSVGMPGETAVARRAMALLEGKVKEQWIIDNTQLLDRRSEQLHWAGNVADELELFGSTHGQATTQFRYYARNESPSVWATAKFNENLYAFSLSSSDLILDLQLELNRINATNDDLSVQLRCGFPPKVCRDTIALAGTDSMLLGPGAG
;
A
#
# COMPACT_ATOMS: atom_id res chain seq x y z
N MET A 1 24.94 97.03 -27.87
CA MET A 1 23.46 96.91 -27.91
C MET A 1 22.96 95.62 -28.58
N ARG A 2 23.53 95.15 -29.71
CA ARG A 2 23.10 93.89 -30.37
C ARG A 2 23.30 92.62 -29.52
N GLU A 3 24.36 92.55 -28.71
CA GLU A 3 24.64 91.37 -27.87
C GLU A 3 23.63 91.17 -26.73
N LEU A 4 23.06 92.25 -26.18
CA LEU A 4 22.02 92.18 -25.14
C LEU A 4 20.65 91.73 -25.68
N GLN A 5 20.36 91.99 -26.96
CA GLN A 5 19.16 91.48 -27.62
C GLN A 5 19.30 89.99 -27.95
N TYR A 6 20.47 89.56 -28.42
CA TYR A 6 20.74 88.14 -28.71
C TYR A 6 20.66 87.27 -27.44
N LEU A 7 21.21 87.75 -26.31
CA LEU A 7 21.11 87.05 -25.03
C LEU A 7 19.64 86.92 -24.55
N ARG A 8 18.82 87.95 -24.77
CA ARG A 8 17.40 87.94 -24.41
C ARG A 8 16.59 86.95 -25.26
N ASP A 9 16.90 86.87 -26.55
CA ASP A 9 16.23 85.96 -27.47
C ASP A 9 16.67 84.51 -27.26
N VAL A 10 17.94 84.27 -26.92
CA VAL A 10 18.44 82.95 -26.52
C VAL A 10 17.81 82.51 -25.19
N ILE A 11 17.71 83.39 -24.19
CA ILE A 11 17.05 83.05 -22.91
C ILE A 11 15.56 82.78 -23.10
N ARG A 12 14.87 83.55 -23.97
CA ARG A 12 13.48 83.28 -24.31
C ARG A 12 13.33 81.96 -25.04
N PHE A 13 14.19 81.67 -26.01
CA PHE A 13 14.16 80.40 -26.75
C PHE A 13 14.43 79.21 -25.83
N VAL A 14 15.47 79.26 -25.00
CA VAL A 14 15.79 78.23 -24.01
C VAL A 14 14.67 78.08 -22.98
N GLY A 15 14.10 79.19 -22.50
CA GLY A 15 12.97 79.15 -21.57
C GLY A 15 11.71 78.53 -22.18
N THR A 16 11.43 78.84 -23.45
CA THR A 16 10.27 78.28 -24.16
C THR A 16 10.50 76.81 -24.47
N PHE A 17 11.68 76.43 -24.96
CA PHE A 17 12.07 75.05 -25.23
C PHE A 17 12.05 74.19 -23.96
N ALA A 18 12.57 74.72 -22.84
CA ALA A 18 12.50 74.03 -21.56
C ALA A 18 11.05 73.83 -21.09
N ALA A 19 10.21 74.86 -21.22
CA ALA A 19 8.82 74.81 -20.77
C ALA A 19 7.91 73.94 -21.64
N THR A 20 8.12 73.91 -22.95
CA THR A 20 7.23 73.20 -23.88
C THR A 20 7.70 71.79 -24.24
N ILE A 21 8.99 71.50 -24.11
CA ILE A 21 9.56 70.21 -24.55
C ILE A 21 10.16 69.45 -23.37
N LEU A 22 11.09 70.05 -22.62
CA LEU A 22 11.78 69.31 -21.55
C LEU A 22 10.88 69.01 -20.36
N ILE A 23 10.10 69.98 -19.88
CA ILE A 23 9.20 69.77 -18.72
C ILE A 23 8.13 68.71 -19.02
N PRO A 24 7.41 68.75 -20.16
CA PRO A 24 6.46 67.70 -20.51
C PRO A 24 7.12 66.33 -20.73
N ALA A 25 8.31 66.27 -21.34
CA ALA A 25 9.03 65.01 -21.53
C ALA A 25 9.45 64.37 -20.20
N VAL A 26 9.99 65.16 -19.26
CA VAL A 26 10.38 64.67 -17.93
C VAL A 26 9.14 64.24 -17.13
N LEU A 27 8.04 64.99 -17.21
CA LEU A 27 6.77 64.60 -16.58
C LEU A 27 6.23 63.30 -17.17
N LEU A 28 6.22 63.14 -18.50
CA LEU A 28 5.77 61.91 -19.16
C LEU A 28 6.66 60.71 -18.81
N SER A 29 7.98 60.89 -18.77
CA SER A 29 8.90 59.83 -18.31
C SER A 29 8.72 59.49 -16.84
N TYR A 30 8.47 60.48 -15.97
CA TYR A 30 8.16 60.25 -14.57
C TYR A 30 6.83 59.52 -14.41
N PHE A 31 5.78 59.89 -15.14
CA PHE A 31 4.50 59.20 -15.12
C PHE A 31 4.59 57.79 -15.71
N ALA A 32 5.39 57.56 -16.76
CA ALA A 32 5.63 56.23 -17.28
C ALA A 32 6.37 55.33 -16.27
N LEU A 33 7.42 55.85 -15.61
CA LEU A 33 8.16 55.12 -14.57
C LEU A 33 7.32 54.90 -13.30
N ALA A 34 6.53 55.90 -12.90
CA ALA A 34 5.61 55.78 -11.77
C ALA A 34 4.51 54.75 -12.09
N SER A 35 3.91 54.82 -13.28
CA SER A 35 2.89 53.87 -13.76
C SER A 35 3.43 52.44 -13.75
N SER A 36 4.61 52.22 -14.32
CA SER A 36 5.27 50.90 -14.35
C SER A 36 5.55 50.34 -12.95
N ARG A 37 5.96 51.17 -11.98
CA ARG A 37 6.15 50.72 -10.59
C ARG A 37 4.84 50.41 -9.86
N THR A 38 3.79 51.19 -10.10
CA THR A 38 2.47 50.85 -9.54
C THR A 38 1.91 49.58 -10.15
N GLU A 39 2.13 49.37 -11.46
CA GLU A 39 1.69 48.17 -12.17
C GLU A 39 2.43 46.93 -11.66
N GLU A 40 3.76 46.97 -11.50
CA GLU A 40 4.55 45.89 -10.88
C GLU A 40 4.10 45.59 -9.44
N LEU A 41 3.86 46.61 -8.61
CA LEU A 41 3.39 46.40 -7.23
C LEU A 41 1.96 45.85 -7.18
N THR A 42 1.09 46.23 -8.12
CA THR A 42 -0.26 45.68 -8.22
C THR A 42 -0.25 44.25 -8.74
N VAL A 43 0.62 43.93 -9.69
CA VAL A 43 0.82 42.57 -10.22
C VAL A 43 1.40 41.67 -9.13
N ASP A 44 2.40 42.11 -8.38
CA ASP A 44 2.96 41.35 -7.25
C ASP A 44 1.93 41.11 -6.14
N ALA A 45 1.10 42.12 -5.82
CA ALA A 45 0.04 41.98 -4.83
C ALA A 45 -1.05 41.02 -5.30
N ASP A 46 -1.42 41.09 -6.58
CA ASP A 46 -2.41 40.21 -7.20
C ASP A 46 -1.90 38.76 -7.31
N LEU A 47 -0.65 38.54 -7.73
CA LEU A 47 -0.01 37.22 -7.74
C LEU A 47 0.07 36.60 -6.34
N ARG A 48 0.35 37.39 -5.30
CA ARG A 48 0.31 36.92 -3.91
C ARG A 48 -1.09 36.57 -3.46
N ALA A 49 -2.08 37.40 -3.78
CA ALA A 49 -3.48 37.13 -3.45
C ALA A 49 -3.98 35.85 -4.15
N HIS A 50 -3.65 35.68 -5.42
CA HIS A 50 -3.94 34.45 -6.17
C HIS A 50 -3.22 33.23 -5.58
N GLY A 51 -1.93 33.36 -5.25
CA GLY A 51 -1.15 32.29 -4.61
C GLY A 51 -1.73 31.87 -3.25
N ASP A 52 -2.20 32.82 -2.45
CA ASP A 52 -2.87 32.55 -1.17
C ASP A 52 -4.20 31.82 -1.36
N VAL A 53 -4.99 32.20 -2.38
CA VAL A 53 -6.26 31.53 -2.70
C VAL A 53 -5.99 30.09 -3.14
N VAL A 54 -5.04 29.88 -4.05
CA VAL A 54 -4.65 28.54 -4.51
C VAL A 54 -4.14 27.68 -3.35
N THR A 55 -3.28 28.24 -2.49
CA THR A 55 -2.75 27.51 -1.32
C THR A 55 -3.87 27.12 -0.36
N LYS A 56 -4.81 28.03 -0.08
CA LYS A 56 -5.99 27.74 0.76
C LYS A 56 -6.87 26.68 0.14
N GLN A 57 -7.05 26.69 -1.17
CA GLN A 57 -7.85 25.69 -1.88
C GLN A 57 -7.21 24.30 -1.76
N VAL A 58 -5.91 24.17 -2.06
CA VAL A 58 -5.18 22.89 -1.94
C VAL A 58 -5.22 22.37 -0.49
N ILE A 59 -4.98 23.25 0.50
CA ILE A 59 -5.07 22.88 1.93
C ILE A 59 -6.49 22.44 2.29
N SER A 60 -7.51 23.13 1.79
CA SER A 60 -8.91 22.78 2.00
C SER A 60 -9.24 21.41 1.43
N ASP A 61 -8.79 21.10 0.21
CA ASP A 61 -9.06 19.83 -0.46
C ASP A 61 -8.38 18.65 0.24
N VAL A 62 -7.12 18.82 0.66
CA VAL A 62 -6.41 17.84 1.50
C VAL A 62 -7.15 17.63 2.82
N ASN A 63 -7.50 18.70 3.53
CA ASN A 63 -8.22 18.60 4.80
C ASN A 63 -9.59 17.94 4.63
N ASN A 64 -10.29 18.22 3.54
CA ASN A 64 -11.57 17.60 3.21
C ASN A 64 -11.43 16.09 2.97
N ALA A 65 -10.35 15.64 2.31
CA ALA A 65 -10.08 14.22 2.12
C ALA A 65 -9.87 13.49 3.45
N PHE A 66 -9.03 14.03 4.34
CA PHE A 66 -8.81 13.47 5.68
C PHE A 66 -10.09 13.52 6.54
N TRP A 67 -10.83 14.63 6.51
CA TRP A 67 -12.09 14.77 7.24
C TRP A 67 -13.13 13.73 6.79
N ARG A 68 -13.28 13.50 5.47
CA ARG A 68 -14.19 12.48 4.93
C ARG A 68 -13.80 11.08 5.41
N PHE A 69 -12.50 10.77 5.37
CA PHE A 69 -11.96 9.52 5.89
C PHE A 69 -12.29 9.34 7.39
N GLU A 70 -11.96 10.33 8.23
CA GLU A 70 -12.23 10.27 9.67
C GLU A 70 -13.72 10.08 9.95
N HIS A 71 -14.57 10.83 9.23
CA HIS A 71 -16.01 10.76 9.37
C HIS A 71 -16.54 9.39 8.95
N ALA A 72 -16.08 8.83 7.83
CA ALA A 72 -16.47 7.50 7.36
C ALA A 72 -16.09 6.40 8.37
N VAL A 73 -14.88 6.46 8.94
CA VAL A 73 -14.43 5.53 9.99
C VAL A 73 -15.31 5.64 11.24
N ARG A 74 -15.54 6.86 11.74
CA ARG A 74 -16.39 7.08 12.93
C ARG A 74 -17.82 6.61 12.71
N LEU A 75 -18.38 6.84 11.52
CA LEU A 75 -19.71 6.34 11.15
C LEU A 75 -19.76 4.80 11.20
N ARG A 76 -18.79 4.10 10.61
CA ARG A 76 -18.75 2.63 10.65
C ARG A 76 -18.65 2.10 12.07
N LEU A 77 -17.74 2.66 12.86
CA LEU A 77 -17.55 2.27 14.26
C LEU A 77 -18.82 2.49 15.09
N ARG A 78 -19.51 3.62 14.90
CA ARG A 78 -20.80 3.91 15.54
C ARG A 78 -21.88 2.90 15.14
N ASP A 79 -21.90 2.50 13.87
CA ASP A 79 -22.83 1.50 13.33
C ASP A 79 -22.41 0.04 13.66
N ARG A 80 -21.39 -0.15 14.51
CA ARG A 80 -20.79 -1.46 14.86
C ARG A 80 -20.29 -2.26 13.66
N ARG A 81 -19.94 -1.57 12.58
CA ARG A 81 -19.29 -2.16 11.40
C ARG A 81 -17.78 -2.05 11.57
N SER A 82 -17.07 -3.09 11.16
CA SER A 82 -15.61 -3.10 11.19
C SER A 82 -15.04 -2.04 10.24
N PRO A 83 -14.13 -1.17 10.69
CA PRO A 83 -13.44 -0.23 9.82
C PRO A 83 -12.21 -0.86 9.13
N VAL A 84 -11.89 -2.14 9.42
CA VAL A 84 -10.72 -2.82 8.82
C VAL A 84 -11.04 -3.59 7.54
N SER A 85 -12.30 -3.57 7.09
CA SER A 85 -12.75 -4.14 5.81
C SER A 85 -13.19 -3.04 4.84
N GLU A 86 -13.34 -3.36 3.55
CA GLU A 86 -13.87 -2.44 2.53
C GLU A 86 -13.17 -1.06 2.54
N LEU A 87 -11.84 -1.08 2.53
CA LEU A 87 -10.99 0.10 2.74
C LEU A 87 -11.20 1.20 1.70
N SER A 88 -11.46 0.80 0.45
CA SER A 88 -11.71 1.73 -0.67
C SER A 88 -12.94 2.62 -0.48
N GLN A 89 -13.92 2.23 0.34
CA GLN A 89 -15.05 3.09 0.70
C GLN A 89 -14.71 4.11 1.79
N LEU A 90 -13.63 3.90 2.55
CA LEU A 90 -13.18 4.84 3.59
C LEU A 90 -12.29 5.93 2.99
N SER A 91 -11.35 5.55 2.13
CA SER A 91 -10.45 6.47 1.44
C SER A 91 -9.79 5.77 0.25
N PRO A 92 -9.60 6.45 -0.88
CA PRO A 92 -8.87 5.89 -2.01
C PRO A 92 -7.38 5.67 -1.72
N TYR A 93 -6.84 6.31 -0.68
CA TYR A 93 -5.42 6.17 -0.30
C TYR A 93 -5.21 5.11 0.79
N LEU A 94 -6.28 4.50 1.32
CA LEU A 94 -6.18 3.55 2.43
C LEU A 94 -5.89 2.15 1.91
N HIS A 95 -4.70 1.65 2.22
CA HIS A 95 -4.22 0.34 1.76
C HIS A 95 -4.30 -0.74 2.83
N ALA A 96 -4.16 -0.34 4.09
CA ALA A 96 -4.35 -1.27 5.20
C ALA A 96 -4.94 -0.60 6.43
N ALA A 97 -5.74 -1.37 7.16
CA ALA A 97 -6.29 -0.96 8.43
C ALA A 97 -6.17 -2.12 9.43
N PHE A 98 -5.85 -1.78 10.66
CA PHE A 98 -5.50 -2.73 11.71
C PHE A 98 -6.25 -2.39 12.98
N GLN A 99 -6.57 -3.42 13.75
CA GLN A 99 -7.22 -3.30 15.05
C GLN A 99 -6.35 -3.99 16.09
N PHE A 100 -6.09 -3.27 17.17
CA PHE A 100 -5.39 -3.76 18.34
C PHE A 100 -6.33 -3.78 19.54
N ASP A 101 -6.20 -4.81 20.38
CA ASP A 101 -6.94 -4.91 21.63
C ASP A 101 -6.41 -3.94 22.70
N GLU A 102 -6.98 -4.01 23.91
CA GLU A 102 -6.59 -3.21 25.07
C GLU A 102 -5.14 -3.43 25.54
N ASN A 103 -4.55 -4.58 25.18
CA ASN A 103 -3.18 -4.95 25.53
C ASN A 103 -2.18 -4.55 24.44
N GLY A 104 -2.64 -3.96 23.33
CA GLY A 104 -1.80 -3.64 22.18
C GLY A 104 -1.50 -4.84 21.28
N THR A 105 -2.24 -5.94 21.41
CA THR A 105 -2.13 -7.13 20.55
C THR A 105 -2.89 -6.89 19.26
N LEU A 106 -2.28 -7.19 18.11
CA LEU A 106 -2.99 -7.14 16.83
C LEU A 106 -4.06 -8.23 16.79
N ILE A 107 -5.33 -7.83 16.59
CA ILE A 107 -6.46 -8.76 16.56
C ILE A 107 -7.15 -8.86 15.20
N ALA A 108 -6.99 -7.86 14.31
CA ALA A 108 -7.55 -7.90 12.97
C ALA A 108 -6.80 -7.01 11.95
N PRO A 109 -6.87 -7.34 10.65
CA PRO A 109 -7.45 -8.55 10.05
C PRO A 109 -6.47 -9.72 9.95
N PHE A 110 -5.24 -9.50 10.40
CA PHE A 110 -4.12 -10.43 10.34
C PHE A 110 -3.50 -10.62 11.71
N ASP A 111 -2.67 -11.63 11.79
CA ASP A 111 -1.81 -11.91 12.93
C ASP A 111 -0.37 -11.58 12.60
N LEU A 112 0.35 -11.07 13.58
CA LEU A 112 1.80 -11.03 13.51
C LEU A 112 2.27 -12.43 13.92
N PRO A 113 2.98 -13.16 13.05
CA PRO A 113 3.56 -14.43 13.45
C PRO A 113 4.55 -14.18 14.59
N ASP A 114 4.55 -15.06 15.60
CA ASP A 114 5.66 -15.11 16.54
C ASP A 114 6.97 -15.31 15.77
N ASP A 115 8.10 -14.84 16.33
CA ASP A 115 9.45 -15.13 15.81
C ASP A 115 9.66 -16.64 15.75
N GLN A 116 9.22 -17.29 14.67
CA GLN A 116 9.35 -18.71 14.48
C GLN A 116 10.83 -18.99 14.22
N VAL A 117 11.48 -19.57 15.22
CA VAL A 117 12.83 -20.08 15.08
C VAL A 117 12.82 -21.08 13.92
N PRO A 118 13.66 -20.89 12.88
CA PRO A 118 13.70 -21.82 11.76
C PRO A 118 13.89 -23.25 12.26
N PRO A 119 13.15 -24.24 11.70
CA PRO A 119 13.23 -25.62 12.16
C PRO A 119 14.66 -26.14 12.03
N LYS A 120 15.09 -26.94 13.00
CA LYS A 120 16.47 -27.44 13.05
C LYS A 120 16.57 -28.76 12.31
N ASP A 121 16.99 -28.66 11.05
CA ASP A 121 17.17 -29.82 10.18
C ASP A 121 18.33 -30.72 10.65
N THR A 122 18.10 -32.04 10.73
CA THR A 122 19.16 -33.02 10.99
C THR A 122 19.80 -33.47 9.69
N ILE A 123 21.09 -33.84 9.72
CA ILE A 123 21.75 -34.39 8.52
C ILE A 123 20.98 -35.61 7.96
N ALA A 124 20.40 -36.42 8.85
CA ALA A 124 19.57 -37.57 8.48
C ALA A 124 18.29 -37.13 7.76
N PHE A 125 17.51 -36.21 8.34
CA PHE A 125 16.32 -35.65 7.71
C PHE A 125 16.64 -35.04 6.35
N SER A 126 17.58 -34.08 6.30
CA SER A 126 18.02 -33.40 5.08
C SER A 126 18.40 -34.37 3.96
N ARG A 127 19.06 -35.48 4.29
CA ARG A 127 19.49 -36.48 3.32
C ARG A 127 18.29 -37.27 2.80
N THR A 128 17.48 -37.82 3.69
CA THR A 128 16.35 -38.67 3.34
C THR A 128 15.26 -37.89 2.61
N PHE A 129 14.96 -36.66 3.06
CA PHE A 129 13.99 -35.79 2.41
C PHE A 129 14.41 -35.42 0.99
N ARG A 130 15.70 -35.13 0.76
CA ARG A 130 16.22 -34.89 -0.61
C ARG A 130 16.15 -36.14 -1.48
N GLN A 131 16.44 -37.32 -0.94
CA GLN A 131 16.27 -38.57 -1.66
C GLN A 131 14.82 -38.77 -2.08
N ALA A 132 13.87 -38.53 -1.18
CA ALA A 132 12.44 -38.60 -1.48
C ALA A 132 12.04 -37.65 -2.62
N GLN A 133 12.51 -36.39 -2.58
CA GLN A 133 12.26 -35.42 -3.65
C GLN A 133 12.84 -35.85 -5.00
N GLN A 134 14.04 -36.44 -5.01
CA GLN A 134 14.67 -36.96 -6.23
C GLN A 134 13.90 -38.15 -6.82
N ALA A 135 13.45 -39.07 -5.97
CA ALA A 135 12.60 -40.19 -6.37
C ALA A 135 11.26 -39.70 -6.93
N GLU A 136 10.62 -38.72 -6.29
CA GLU A 136 9.37 -38.09 -6.76
C GLU A 136 9.56 -37.46 -8.16
N GLN A 137 10.63 -36.70 -8.35
CA GLN A 137 10.95 -36.08 -9.65
C GLN A 137 11.24 -37.11 -10.75
N SER A 138 11.77 -38.27 -10.37
CA SER A 138 12.10 -39.37 -11.29
C SER A 138 10.90 -40.30 -11.55
N GLY A 139 9.72 -40.03 -10.97
CA GLY A 139 8.53 -40.86 -11.09
C GLY A 139 8.55 -42.15 -10.27
N GLN A 140 9.53 -42.31 -9.37
CA GLN A 140 9.69 -43.47 -8.49
C GLN A 140 8.87 -43.27 -7.21
N TYR A 141 7.55 -43.23 -7.35
CA TYR A 141 6.65 -42.81 -6.26
C TYR A 141 6.66 -43.74 -5.05
N GLU A 142 6.85 -45.05 -5.23
CA GLU A 142 6.96 -45.99 -4.10
C GLU A 142 8.23 -45.75 -3.27
N GLU A 143 9.37 -45.46 -3.92
CA GLU A 143 10.61 -45.12 -3.21
C GLU A 143 10.50 -43.76 -2.51
N ALA A 144 9.87 -42.78 -3.18
CA ALA A 144 9.59 -41.48 -2.59
C ALA A 144 8.73 -41.59 -1.33
N LEU A 145 7.67 -42.42 -1.39
CA LEU A 145 6.76 -42.70 -0.28
C LEU A 145 7.53 -43.26 0.93
N GLN A 146 8.35 -44.30 0.74
CA GLN A 146 9.15 -44.88 1.82
C GLN A 146 10.16 -43.88 2.39
N SER A 147 10.78 -43.08 1.51
CA SER A 147 11.75 -42.07 1.92
C SER A 147 11.10 -40.94 2.71
N TYR A 148 9.91 -40.45 2.34
CA TYR A 148 9.20 -39.44 3.14
C TYR A 148 8.78 -39.97 4.51
N LEU A 149 8.32 -41.22 4.59
CA LEU A 149 8.01 -41.85 5.88
C LEU A 149 9.24 -41.99 6.77
N GLN A 150 10.40 -42.31 6.18
CA GLN A 150 11.66 -42.36 6.92
C GLN A 150 12.15 -40.95 7.33
N ALA A 151 11.93 -39.94 6.50
CA ALA A 151 12.28 -38.55 6.83
C ALA A 151 11.48 -38.06 8.04
N GLU A 152 10.18 -38.38 8.13
CA GLU A 152 9.34 -38.08 9.30
C GLU A 152 9.97 -38.60 10.60
N GLN A 153 10.52 -39.83 10.60
CA GLN A 153 11.16 -40.43 11.78
C GLN A 153 12.43 -39.69 12.24
N PHE A 154 13.06 -38.93 11.34
CA PHE A 154 14.25 -38.12 11.64
C PHE A 154 13.93 -36.65 11.91
N ALA A 155 12.67 -36.25 11.79
CA ALA A 155 12.23 -34.90 12.13
C ALA A 155 12.35 -34.68 13.65
N LEU A 156 12.86 -33.51 14.04
CA LEU A 156 12.98 -33.10 15.44
C LEU A 156 11.89 -32.13 15.88
N ASP A 157 11.07 -31.67 14.95
CA ASP A 157 10.00 -30.71 15.18
C ASP A 157 8.79 -31.03 14.29
N ASP A 158 7.64 -30.49 14.67
CA ASP A 158 6.37 -30.72 13.99
C ASP A 158 6.33 -30.12 12.58
N ILE A 159 7.14 -29.10 12.29
CA ILE A 159 7.22 -28.49 10.96
C ILE A 159 7.79 -29.50 9.96
N LEU A 160 8.97 -30.06 10.27
CA LEU A 160 9.64 -31.03 9.42
C LEU A 160 8.86 -32.35 9.36
N GLY A 161 8.30 -32.79 10.48
CA GLY A 161 7.47 -33.99 10.56
C GLY A 161 6.20 -33.84 9.70
N GLY A 162 5.52 -32.70 9.84
CA GLY A 162 4.32 -32.37 9.07
C GLY A 162 4.58 -32.20 7.57
N GLU A 163 5.69 -31.57 7.17
CA GLU A 163 6.12 -31.51 5.76
C GLU A 163 6.32 -32.90 5.16
N ALA A 164 7.07 -33.76 5.86
CA ALA A 164 7.33 -35.12 5.42
C ALA A 164 6.03 -35.94 5.34
N ARG A 165 5.13 -35.79 6.33
CA ARG A 165 3.83 -36.48 6.36
C ARG A 165 2.91 -36.01 5.24
N PHE A 166 2.89 -34.72 4.93
CA PHE A 166 2.08 -34.18 3.83
C PHE A 166 2.61 -34.69 2.48
N ALA A 167 3.93 -34.72 2.30
CA ALA A 167 4.55 -35.27 1.11
C ALA A 167 4.29 -36.78 0.95
N TYR A 168 4.37 -37.54 2.04
CA TYR A 168 3.96 -38.95 2.10
C TYR A 168 2.51 -39.15 1.64
N ALA A 169 1.56 -38.38 2.18
CA ALA A 169 0.14 -38.48 1.80
C ALA A 169 -0.09 -38.15 0.32
N ARG A 170 0.64 -37.19 -0.24
CA ARG A 170 0.62 -36.92 -1.69
C ARG A 170 1.14 -38.10 -2.51
N MET A 171 2.18 -38.79 -2.04
CA MET A 171 2.72 -39.95 -2.75
C MET A 171 1.76 -41.13 -2.72
N LEU A 172 1.02 -41.35 -1.62
CA LEU A 172 -0.05 -42.36 -1.55
C LEU A 172 -1.08 -42.18 -2.68
N ASP A 173 -1.54 -40.95 -2.91
CA ASP A 173 -2.45 -40.64 -4.03
C ASP A 173 -1.80 -40.94 -5.40
N ARG A 174 -0.50 -40.61 -5.57
CA ARG A 174 0.24 -40.88 -6.82
C ARG A 174 0.46 -42.37 -7.10
N THR A 175 0.55 -43.20 -6.06
CA THR A 175 0.66 -44.66 -6.18
C THR A 175 -0.70 -45.36 -6.28
N GLY A 176 -1.81 -44.61 -6.33
CA GLY A 176 -3.16 -45.14 -6.44
C GLY A 176 -3.77 -45.62 -5.11
N GLN A 177 -3.08 -45.38 -3.98
CA GLN A 177 -3.58 -45.63 -2.63
C GLN A 177 -4.41 -44.44 -2.13
N THR A 178 -5.41 -44.06 -2.92
CA THR A 178 -6.15 -42.80 -2.73
C THR A 178 -6.96 -42.77 -1.43
N ASP A 179 -7.56 -43.88 -1.03
CA ASP A 179 -8.32 -43.95 0.24
C ASP A 179 -7.40 -43.74 1.45
N GLU A 180 -6.20 -44.34 1.42
CA GLU A 180 -5.19 -44.14 2.47
C GLU A 180 -4.69 -42.69 2.49
N ALA A 181 -4.51 -42.06 1.32
CA ALA A 181 -4.15 -40.66 1.21
C ALA A 181 -5.19 -39.76 1.88
N LEU A 182 -6.49 -39.99 1.63
CA LEU A 182 -7.58 -39.23 2.24
C LEU A 182 -7.60 -39.40 3.77
N VAL A 183 -7.38 -40.62 4.26
CA VAL A 183 -7.27 -40.89 5.71
C VAL A 183 -6.11 -40.12 6.32
N GLU A 184 -4.94 -40.12 5.69
CA GLU A 184 -3.78 -39.39 6.21
C GLU A 184 -3.98 -37.87 6.18
N LEU A 185 -4.57 -37.32 5.11
CA LEU A 185 -4.84 -35.88 4.99
C LEU A 185 -5.85 -35.40 6.04
N SER A 186 -6.86 -36.21 6.39
CA SER A 186 -7.84 -35.85 7.42
C SER A 186 -7.29 -35.76 8.84
N ARG A 187 -6.08 -36.29 9.10
CA ARG A 187 -5.45 -36.21 10.43
C ARG A 187 -4.77 -34.86 10.70
N PHE A 188 -4.56 -34.04 9.67
CA PHE A 188 -3.86 -32.77 9.80
C PHE A 188 -4.61 -31.78 10.71
N ASP A 189 -5.93 -31.78 10.67
CA ASP A 189 -6.77 -30.88 11.47
C ASP A 189 -6.53 -31.03 12.99
N ASN A 190 -6.15 -32.24 13.44
CA ASN A 190 -5.91 -32.53 14.85
C ASN A 190 -4.42 -32.45 15.25
N ASN A 191 -3.52 -32.80 14.33
CA ASN A 191 -2.10 -32.98 14.65
C ASN A 191 -1.24 -31.76 14.27
N TYR A 192 -1.72 -30.91 13.37
CA TYR A 192 -0.93 -29.83 12.75
C TYR A 192 -1.72 -28.52 12.59
N SER A 193 -2.73 -28.27 13.46
CA SER A 193 -3.69 -27.14 13.34
C SER A 193 -3.02 -25.79 13.11
N ASP A 194 -1.97 -25.50 13.88
CA ASP A 194 -1.25 -24.22 13.89
C ASP A 194 0.15 -24.32 13.30
N VAL A 195 0.49 -25.49 12.71
CA VAL A 195 1.82 -25.75 12.17
C VAL A 195 1.90 -25.26 10.73
N ARG A 196 2.94 -24.47 10.45
CA ARG A 196 3.27 -24.01 9.11
C ARG A 196 4.49 -24.74 8.57
N ASP A 197 4.52 -24.97 7.26
CA ASP A 197 5.71 -25.44 6.57
C ASP A 197 6.79 -24.33 6.50
N ARG A 198 8.00 -24.69 6.07
CA ARG A 198 9.14 -23.75 5.92
C ARG A 198 8.89 -22.64 4.90
N ARG A 199 7.84 -22.73 4.09
CA ARG A 199 7.45 -21.72 3.10
C ARG A 199 6.33 -20.81 3.64
N GLY A 200 5.86 -21.06 4.86
CA GLY A 200 4.83 -20.28 5.54
C GLY A 200 3.39 -20.73 5.27
N PHE A 201 3.17 -21.90 4.64
CA PHE A 201 1.81 -22.44 4.44
C PHE A 201 1.33 -23.19 5.67
N ARG A 202 0.09 -22.98 6.10
CA ARG A 202 -0.52 -23.86 7.10
C ARG A 202 -0.65 -25.26 6.53
N LEU A 203 -0.19 -26.26 7.27
CA LEU A 203 -0.24 -27.64 6.82
C LEU A 203 -1.67 -28.16 6.70
N THR A 204 -2.58 -27.69 7.57
CA THR A 204 -4.02 -27.96 7.49
C THR A 204 -4.63 -27.48 6.18
N ASP A 205 -4.34 -26.24 5.77
CA ASP A 205 -4.87 -25.68 4.52
C ASP A 205 -4.36 -26.44 3.28
N LEU A 206 -3.07 -26.83 3.29
CA LEU A 206 -2.49 -27.65 2.24
C LEU A 206 -3.13 -29.05 2.18
N ALA A 207 -3.34 -29.67 3.34
CA ALA A 207 -3.97 -30.98 3.44
C ALA A 207 -5.44 -30.95 2.99
N ALA A 208 -6.20 -29.94 3.42
CA ALA A 208 -7.58 -29.71 3.02
C ALA A 208 -7.71 -29.48 1.51
N LEU A 209 -6.85 -28.64 0.91
CA LEU A 209 -6.81 -28.44 -0.54
C LEU A 209 -6.52 -29.75 -1.27
N LYS A 210 -5.51 -30.50 -0.82
CA LYS A 210 -5.14 -31.76 -1.47
C LYS A 210 -6.24 -32.82 -1.35
N ARG A 211 -6.93 -32.87 -0.21
CA ARG A 211 -8.11 -33.73 0.02
C ARG A 211 -9.22 -33.36 -0.97
N ALA A 212 -9.57 -32.09 -1.04
CA ALA A 212 -10.61 -31.60 -1.95
C ALA A 212 -10.25 -31.86 -3.43
N GLU A 213 -8.97 -31.71 -3.82
CA GLU A 213 -8.50 -32.07 -5.17
C GLU A 213 -8.65 -33.55 -5.50
N ILE A 214 -8.45 -34.44 -4.53
CA ILE A 214 -8.66 -35.88 -4.69
C ILE A 214 -10.16 -36.16 -4.81
N THR A 215 -10.97 -35.64 -3.87
CA THR A 215 -12.42 -35.79 -3.87
C THR A 215 -13.01 -35.31 -5.19
N PHE A 216 -12.60 -34.13 -5.67
CA PHE A 216 -13.07 -33.55 -6.94
C PHE A 216 -12.83 -34.45 -8.15
N LYS A 217 -11.73 -35.22 -8.17
CA LYS A 217 -11.45 -36.16 -9.26
C LYS A 217 -12.29 -37.44 -9.18
N GLN A 218 -12.66 -37.86 -7.97
CA GLN A 218 -13.44 -39.10 -7.74
C GLN A 218 -14.95 -38.85 -7.78
N ASP A 219 -15.38 -37.74 -7.18
CA ASP A 219 -16.76 -37.28 -7.00
C ASP A 219 -16.78 -35.74 -7.11
N GLU A 220 -16.99 -35.26 -8.34
CA GLU A 220 -16.92 -33.83 -8.66
C GLU A 220 -17.89 -32.97 -7.83
N PRO A 221 -19.20 -33.30 -7.70
CA PRO A 221 -20.11 -32.55 -6.84
C PRO A 221 -19.62 -32.39 -5.40
N LYS A 222 -19.14 -33.47 -4.78
CA LYS A 222 -18.63 -33.42 -3.41
C LYS A 222 -17.32 -32.62 -3.32
N GLY A 223 -16.43 -32.75 -4.30
CA GLY A 223 -15.21 -31.95 -4.34
C GLY A 223 -15.46 -30.46 -4.52
N ILE A 224 -16.51 -30.08 -5.27
CA ILE A 224 -16.96 -28.69 -5.38
C ILE A 224 -17.38 -28.15 -4.01
N GLU A 225 -18.18 -28.91 -3.26
CA GLU A 225 -18.60 -28.53 -1.91
C GLU A 225 -17.40 -28.32 -0.96
N GLU A 226 -16.45 -29.27 -0.96
CA GLU A 226 -15.23 -29.17 -0.12
C GLU A 226 -14.35 -27.97 -0.52
N LEU A 227 -14.23 -27.64 -1.81
CA LEU A 227 -13.46 -26.48 -2.29
C LEU A 227 -14.13 -25.14 -1.94
N ILE A 228 -15.47 -25.09 -1.97
CA ILE A 228 -16.24 -23.92 -1.51
C ILE A 228 -16.00 -23.71 -0.01
N GLU A 229 -16.17 -24.76 0.79
CA GLU A 229 -15.96 -24.70 2.25
C GLU A 229 -14.54 -24.27 2.60
N LEU A 230 -13.53 -24.81 1.92
CA LEU A 230 -12.14 -24.40 2.09
C LEU A 230 -11.93 -22.91 1.77
N THR A 231 -12.50 -22.43 0.66
CA THR A 231 -12.36 -21.02 0.26
C THR A 231 -13.00 -20.09 1.28
N GLU A 232 -14.22 -20.40 1.74
CA GLU A 232 -14.93 -19.63 2.74
C GLU A 232 -14.21 -19.65 4.10
N THR A 233 -13.63 -20.80 4.48
CA THR A 233 -12.80 -20.95 5.68
C THR A 233 -11.55 -20.07 5.58
N LEU A 234 -10.80 -20.14 4.49
CA LEU A 234 -9.60 -19.33 4.28
C LEU A 234 -9.91 -17.84 4.30
N LEU A 235 -11.01 -17.41 3.66
CA LEU A 235 -11.40 -16.01 3.59
C LEU A 235 -12.02 -15.47 4.88
N SER A 236 -12.40 -16.34 5.83
CA SER A 236 -12.89 -15.95 7.16
C SER A 236 -11.83 -15.98 8.27
N HIS A 237 -10.82 -16.85 8.16
CA HIS A 237 -9.73 -16.96 9.15
C HIS A 237 -8.71 -15.84 9.00
N ARG A 238 -8.05 -15.43 10.09
CA ARG A 238 -6.94 -14.45 10.07
C ARG A 238 -5.72 -15.04 9.35
N TRP A 239 -5.12 -14.27 8.45
CA TRP A 239 -3.85 -14.65 7.81
C TRP A 239 -2.67 -14.08 8.60
N SER A 240 -1.48 -14.64 8.41
CA SER A 240 -0.27 -14.14 9.09
C SER A 240 0.50 -13.18 8.20
N VAL A 241 0.86 -12.02 8.73
CA VAL A 241 1.68 -11.01 8.04
C VAL A 241 3.01 -11.63 7.61
N GLY A 242 3.45 -11.35 6.39
CA GLY A 242 4.69 -11.91 5.82
C GLY A 242 4.57 -13.37 5.33
N MET A 243 3.42 -14.02 5.51
CA MET A 243 3.20 -15.42 5.12
C MET A 243 1.99 -15.54 4.18
N PRO A 244 2.18 -15.44 2.85
CA PRO A 244 1.08 -15.40 1.88
C PRO A 244 0.51 -16.79 1.51
N GLY A 245 0.77 -17.82 2.31
CA GLY A 245 0.42 -19.21 1.97
C GLY A 245 -1.07 -19.40 1.71
N GLU A 246 -1.90 -18.84 2.58
CA GLU A 246 -3.36 -18.87 2.51
C GLU A 246 -3.89 -18.29 1.19
N THR A 247 -3.29 -17.21 0.69
CA THR A 247 -3.66 -16.61 -0.61
C THR A 247 -3.44 -17.59 -1.76
N ALA A 248 -2.31 -18.29 -1.77
CA ALA A 248 -1.99 -19.25 -2.82
C ALA A 248 -2.91 -20.48 -2.77
N VAL A 249 -3.27 -20.97 -1.58
CA VAL A 249 -4.23 -22.06 -1.40
C VAL A 249 -5.62 -21.63 -1.89
N ALA A 250 -6.10 -20.45 -1.51
CA ALA A 250 -7.40 -19.93 -1.93
C ALA A 250 -7.46 -19.74 -3.46
N ARG A 251 -6.43 -19.15 -4.08
CA ARG A 251 -6.36 -19.01 -5.55
C ARG A 251 -6.43 -20.35 -6.26
N ARG A 252 -5.74 -21.37 -5.74
CA ARG A 252 -5.76 -22.71 -6.32
C ARG A 252 -7.14 -23.36 -6.17
N ALA A 253 -7.79 -23.23 -5.02
CA ALA A 253 -9.14 -23.74 -4.80
C ALA A 253 -10.14 -23.08 -5.76
N MET A 254 -10.10 -21.75 -5.86
CA MET A 254 -10.97 -20.98 -6.76
C MET A 254 -10.75 -21.33 -8.24
N ALA A 255 -9.50 -21.52 -8.68
CA ALA A 255 -9.20 -21.93 -10.05
C ALA A 255 -9.82 -23.28 -10.44
N LEU A 256 -9.99 -24.20 -9.47
CA LEU A 256 -10.68 -25.48 -9.69
C LEU A 256 -12.21 -25.32 -9.76
N LEU A 257 -12.75 -24.28 -9.13
CA LEU A 257 -14.18 -23.96 -9.12
C LEU A 257 -14.63 -23.16 -10.35
N GLU A 258 -13.70 -22.63 -11.15
CA GLU A 258 -14.02 -21.86 -12.37
C GLU A 258 -14.89 -22.67 -13.34
N GLY A 259 -16.03 -22.09 -13.72
CA GLY A 259 -17.02 -22.74 -14.58
C GLY A 259 -17.82 -23.87 -13.92
N LYS A 260 -17.61 -24.15 -12.62
CA LYS A 260 -18.32 -25.18 -11.85
C LYS A 260 -19.33 -24.61 -10.86
N VAL A 261 -19.13 -23.37 -10.43
CA VAL A 261 -20.02 -22.64 -9.53
C VAL A 261 -20.62 -21.41 -10.22
N LYS A 262 -21.53 -20.71 -9.53
CA LYS A 262 -22.14 -19.48 -10.06
C LYS A 262 -21.05 -18.43 -10.32
N GLU A 263 -21.07 -17.83 -11.51
CA GLU A 263 -20.10 -16.80 -11.92
C GLU A 263 -20.00 -15.66 -10.89
N GLN A 264 -21.14 -15.21 -10.35
CA GLN A 264 -21.17 -14.17 -9.32
C GLN A 264 -20.39 -14.57 -8.06
N TRP A 265 -20.45 -15.83 -7.64
CA TRP A 265 -19.70 -16.30 -6.48
C TRP A 265 -18.18 -16.24 -6.73
N ILE A 266 -17.72 -16.57 -7.94
CA ILE A 266 -16.30 -16.44 -8.32
C ILE A 266 -15.89 -14.96 -8.29
N ILE A 267 -16.69 -14.06 -8.88
CA ILE A 267 -16.39 -12.62 -8.91
C ILE A 267 -16.28 -12.06 -7.49
N ASP A 268 -17.27 -12.33 -6.64
CA ASP A 268 -17.33 -11.79 -5.28
C ASP A 268 -16.14 -12.28 -4.43
N ASN A 269 -15.83 -13.57 -4.49
CA ASN A 269 -14.71 -14.14 -3.73
C ASN A 269 -13.35 -13.74 -4.30
N THR A 270 -13.23 -13.50 -5.61
CA THR A 270 -11.99 -13.02 -6.22
C THR A 270 -11.70 -11.60 -5.75
N GLN A 271 -12.71 -10.73 -5.75
CA GLN A 271 -12.59 -9.38 -5.22
C GLN A 271 -12.27 -9.36 -3.72
N LEU A 272 -12.82 -10.29 -2.94
CA LEU A 272 -12.48 -10.42 -1.53
C LEU A 272 -11.03 -10.88 -1.33
N LEU A 273 -10.62 -11.91 -2.06
CA LEU A 273 -9.27 -12.48 -2.05
C LEU A 273 -8.23 -11.44 -2.46
N ASP A 274 -8.45 -10.70 -3.53
CA ASP A 274 -7.51 -9.69 -4.02
C ASP A 274 -7.38 -8.52 -3.04
N ARG A 275 -8.48 -8.01 -2.50
CA ARG A 275 -8.44 -6.98 -1.44
C ARG A 275 -7.66 -7.44 -0.22
N ARG A 276 -7.87 -8.70 0.20
CA ARG A 276 -7.19 -9.25 1.37
C ARG A 276 -5.71 -9.51 1.10
N SER A 277 -5.38 -9.99 -0.10
CA SER A 277 -4.00 -10.18 -0.55
C SER A 277 -3.24 -8.87 -0.64
N GLU A 278 -3.87 -7.82 -1.17
CA GLU A 278 -3.30 -6.48 -1.25
C GLU A 278 -3.03 -5.92 0.15
N GLN A 279 -4.02 -6.02 1.05
CA GLN A 279 -3.85 -5.59 2.43
C GLN A 279 -2.75 -6.38 3.15
N LEU A 280 -2.62 -7.70 2.91
CA LEU A 280 -1.56 -8.53 3.49
C LEU A 280 -0.19 -8.14 2.97
N HIS A 281 -0.07 -7.91 1.66
CA HIS A 281 1.16 -7.43 1.04
C HIS A 281 1.59 -6.10 1.68
N TRP A 282 0.66 -5.16 1.81
CA TRP A 282 0.93 -3.90 2.49
C TRP A 282 1.31 -4.05 3.95
N ALA A 283 0.62 -4.93 4.70
CA ALA A 283 0.97 -5.24 6.07
C ALA A 283 2.41 -5.75 6.21
N GLY A 284 2.86 -6.58 5.26
CA GLY A 284 4.25 -7.05 5.21
C GLY A 284 5.27 -5.92 5.03
N ASN A 285 4.96 -4.92 4.20
CA ASN A 285 5.85 -3.77 3.96
C ASN A 285 6.00 -2.85 5.17
N VAL A 286 5.07 -2.94 6.14
CA VAL A 286 5.05 -2.08 7.32
C VAL A 286 5.02 -2.88 8.63
N ALA A 287 5.42 -4.15 8.61
CA ALA A 287 5.36 -5.05 9.76
C ALA A 287 6.10 -4.47 10.98
N ASP A 288 7.31 -3.96 10.79
CA ASP A 288 8.12 -3.29 11.83
C ASP A 288 7.41 -2.09 12.46
N GLU A 289 6.54 -1.40 11.69
CA GLU A 289 5.77 -0.26 12.19
C GLU A 289 4.53 -0.70 12.97
N LEU A 290 3.95 -1.86 12.65
CA LEU A 290 2.81 -2.44 13.36
C LEU A 290 3.15 -2.79 14.81
N GLU A 291 4.35 -3.32 15.05
CA GLU A 291 4.84 -3.63 16.39
C GLU A 291 4.92 -2.39 17.29
N LEU A 292 5.28 -1.23 16.71
CA LEU A 292 5.34 0.04 17.44
C LEU A 292 3.95 0.50 17.91
N PHE A 293 2.89 0.23 17.16
CA PHE A 293 1.53 0.60 17.57
C PHE A 293 1.04 -0.18 18.78
N GLY A 294 1.44 -1.46 18.90
CA GLY A 294 1.17 -2.23 20.11
C GLY A 294 1.77 -1.58 21.35
N SER A 295 3.04 -1.17 21.27
CA SER A 295 3.75 -0.52 22.38
C SER A 295 3.22 0.88 22.75
N THR A 296 2.58 1.58 21.80
CA THR A 296 2.08 2.95 21.97
C THR A 296 0.58 3.03 22.27
N HIS A 297 -0.11 1.88 22.41
CA HIS A 297 -1.55 1.80 22.67
C HIS A 297 -2.02 2.73 23.80
N GLY A 298 -1.30 2.75 24.93
CA GLY A 298 -1.66 3.56 26.10
C GLY A 298 -1.61 5.08 25.87
N GLN A 299 -1.00 5.56 24.78
CA GLN A 299 -0.90 6.98 24.45
C GLN A 299 -1.96 7.43 23.42
N ALA A 300 -2.74 6.50 22.89
CA ALA A 300 -3.73 6.78 21.86
C ALA A 300 -4.93 7.57 22.40
N THR A 301 -5.51 8.42 21.54
CA THR A 301 -6.66 9.26 21.87
C THR A 301 -7.86 8.92 21.01
N THR A 302 -9.05 9.37 21.42
CA THR A 302 -10.29 9.27 20.62
C THR A 302 -10.29 10.17 19.39
N GLN A 303 -9.43 11.19 19.36
CA GLN A 303 -9.14 11.99 18.18
C GLN A 303 -8.10 11.31 17.31
N PHE A 304 -8.24 11.45 15.98
CA PHE A 304 -7.26 10.94 15.04
C PHE A 304 -5.93 11.66 15.23
N ARG A 305 -4.86 10.87 15.26
CA ARG A 305 -3.48 11.35 15.24
C ARG A 305 -2.82 10.87 13.98
N TYR A 306 -2.05 11.76 13.36
CA TYR A 306 -1.33 11.47 12.14
C TYR A 306 0.17 11.38 12.43
N TYR A 307 0.80 10.33 11.90
CA TYR A 307 2.22 10.09 12.02
C TYR A 307 2.79 9.68 10.67
N ALA A 308 3.95 10.24 10.31
CA ALA A 308 4.70 9.85 9.13
C ALA A 308 6.16 9.67 9.53
N ARG A 309 6.74 8.51 9.22
CA ARG A 309 8.14 8.22 9.47
C ARG A 309 8.96 8.50 8.21
N ASN A 310 10.20 8.93 8.40
CA ASN A 310 11.15 8.98 7.30
C ASN A 310 11.33 7.57 6.72
N GLU A 311 11.12 7.45 5.40
CA GLU A 311 11.21 6.20 4.62
C GLU A 311 10.06 5.20 4.79
N SER A 312 9.02 5.53 5.57
CA SER A 312 7.79 4.74 5.56
C SER A 312 7.03 4.97 4.25
N PRO A 313 6.48 3.91 3.62
CA PRO A 313 5.56 4.08 2.51
C PRO A 313 4.20 4.66 2.97
N SER A 314 3.97 4.78 4.27
CA SER A 314 2.66 5.08 4.86
C SER A 314 2.62 6.37 5.66
N VAL A 315 1.51 7.09 5.51
CA VAL A 315 1.03 8.06 6.49
C VAL A 315 0.03 7.34 7.39
N TRP A 316 0.37 7.24 8.66
CA TRP A 316 -0.47 6.57 9.64
C TRP A 316 -1.50 7.50 10.23
N ALA A 317 -2.74 7.04 10.30
CA ALA A 317 -3.78 7.64 11.13
C ALA A 317 -4.14 6.66 12.24
N THR A 318 -4.11 7.10 13.50
CA THR A 318 -4.47 6.27 14.65
C THR A 318 -5.57 6.90 15.48
N ALA A 319 -6.50 6.09 15.97
CA ALA A 319 -7.55 6.53 16.87
C ALA A 319 -7.96 5.39 17.80
N LYS A 320 -8.21 5.71 19.07
CA LYS A 320 -8.82 4.80 20.04
C LYS A 320 -10.33 4.91 19.97
N PHE A 321 -11.03 3.78 19.90
CA PHE A 321 -12.48 3.72 19.99
C PHE A 321 -12.88 2.57 20.92
N ASN A 322 -13.61 2.92 21.98
CA ASN A 322 -13.77 2.06 23.16
C ASN A 322 -12.37 1.66 23.69
N GLU A 323 -12.12 0.37 23.90
CA GLU A 323 -10.82 -0.15 24.34
C GLU A 323 -9.87 -0.55 23.21
N ASN A 324 -10.30 -0.45 21.95
CA ASN A 324 -9.50 -0.86 20.82
C ASN A 324 -8.77 0.32 20.18
N LEU A 325 -7.53 0.09 19.78
CA LEU A 325 -6.76 1.01 18.94
C LEU A 325 -6.95 0.61 17.48
N TYR A 326 -7.23 1.58 16.63
CA TYR A 326 -7.24 1.40 15.19
C TYR A 326 -6.07 2.16 14.58
N ALA A 327 -5.35 1.49 13.68
CA ALA A 327 -4.26 2.07 12.90
C ALA A 327 -4.56 1.92 11.41
N PHE A 328 -4.46 3.02 10.67
CA PHE A 328 -4.81 3.10 9.26
C PHE A 328 -3.59 3.57 8.48
N SER A 329 -3.19 2.76 7.50
CA SER A 329 -2.04 2.98 6.62
C SER A 329 -2.52 3.63 5.32
N LEU A 330 -2.27 4.94 5.17
CA LEU A 330 -2.53 5.67 3.92
C LEU A 330 -1.27 5.70 3.07
N SER A 331 -1.37 5.37 1.77
CA SER A 331 -0.23 5.42 0.85
C SER A 331 0.27 6.85 0.67
N SER A 332 1.52 7.05 1.06
CA SER A 332 2.20 8.33 0.86
C SER A 332 2.39 8.64 -0.63
N SER A 333 2.68 7.64 -1.46
CA SER A 333 2.88 7.81 -2.89
C SER A 333 1.60 8.23 -3.60
N ASP A 334 0.45 7.65 -3.24
CA ASP A 334 -0.82 7.95 -3.89
C ASP A 334 -1.33 9.34 -3.48
N LEU A 335 -1.14 9.70 -2.21
CA LEU A 335 -1.41 11.06 -1.73
C LEU A 335 -0.56 12.09 -2.47
N ILE A 336 0.75 11.84 -2.62
CA ILE A 336 1.66 12.75 -3.32
C ILE A 336 1.29 12.85 -4.81
N LEU A 337 1.00 11.73 -5.45
CA LEU A 337 0.62 11.69 -6.87
C LEU A 337 -0.66 12.47 -7.13
N ASP A 338 -1.69 12.29 -6.32
CA ASP A 338 -2.95 13.02 -6.48
C ASP A 338 -2.78 14.53 -6.23
N LEU A 339 -1.97 14.90 -5.24
CA LEU A 339 -1.59 16.30 -5.02
C LEU A 339 -0.82 16.90 -6.20
N GLN A 340 0.08 16.14 -6.82
CA GLN A 340 0.79 16.59 -8.02
C GLN A 340 -0.15 16.77 -9.21
N LEU A 341 -1.09 15.84 -9.42
CA LEU A 341 -2.09 15.95 -10.47
C LEU A 341 -2.98 17.17 -10.28
N GLU A 342 -3.38 17.46 -9.04
CA GLU A 342 -4.17 18.65 -8.75
C GLU A 342 -3.39 19.95 -8.97
N LEU A 343 -2.12 20.00 -8.55
CA LEU A 343 -1.25 21.15 -8.84
C LEU A 343 -1.00 21.34 -10.33
N ASN A 344 -0.86 20.27 -11.10
CA ASN A 344 -0.72 20.34 -12.55
C ASN A 344 -1.97 20.91 -13.21
N ARG A 345 -3.17 20.55 -12.73
CA ARG A 345 -4.43 21.16 -13.20
C ARG A 345 -4.50 22.65 -12.88
N ILE A 346 -4.09 23.03 -11.68
CA ILE A 346 -4.05 24.42 -11.24
C ILE A 346 -3.06 25.22 -12.09
N ASN A 347 -1.85 24.72 -12.31
CA ASN A 347 -0.84 25.37 -13.14
C ASN A 347 -1.30 25.47 -14.60
N ALA A 348 -1.96 24.45 -15.14
CA ALA A 348 -2.52 24.49 -16.51
C ALA A 348 -3.67 25.49 -16.68
N THR A 349 -4.30 25.91 -15.58
CA THR A 349 -5.40 26.89 -15.59
C THR A 349 -4.89 28.32 -15.30
N ASN A 350 -3.66 28.46 -14.81
CA ASN A 350 -3.08 29.73 -14.37
C ASN A 350 -1.68 29.91 -14.99
N ASP A 351 -1.61 30.49 -16.19
CA ASP A 351 -0.35 30.68 -16.93
C ASP A 351 0.69 31.54 -16.18
N ASP A 352 0.23 32.39 -15.26
CA ASP A 352 1.08 33.34 -14.50
C ASP A 352 1.59 32.78 -13.15
N LEU A 353 1.19 31.56 -12.76
CA LEU A 353 1.44 31.01 -11.43
C LEU A 353 2.05 29.60 -11.51
N SER A 354 3.24 29.43 -10.91
CA SER A 354 3.86 28.11 -10.78
C SER A 354 3.84 27.64 -9.33
N VAL A 355 2.96 26.69 -9.03
CA VAL A 355 2.92 26.04 -7.71
C VAL A 355 3.66 24.71 -7.80
N GLN A 356 4.55 24.48 -6.84
CA GLN A 356 5.30 23.24 -6.72
C GLN A 356 5.19 22.68 -5.30
N LEU A 357 5.02 21.36 -5.20
CA LEU A 357 5.17 20.66 -3.93
C LEU A 357 6.62 20.72 -3.50
N ARG A 358 6.89 21.46 -2.41
CA ARG A 358 8.14 21.32 -1.68
C ARG A 358 7.97 20.22 -0.66
N CYS A 359 8.49 19.03 -0.97
CA CYS A 359 8.47 17.89 -0.05
C CYS A 359 9.37 18.21 1.15
N GLY A 360 8.77 18.61 2.27
CA GLY A 360 9.43 18.65 3.56
C GLY A 360 9.37 17.26 4.19
N PHE A 361 10.26 16.36 3.75
CA PHE A 361 10.42 14.97 4.23
C PHE A 361 9.21 14.02 4.05
N PRO A 362 9.42 12.74 3.66
CA PRO A 362 10.68 12.09 3.25
C PRO A 362 11.02 12.26 1.76
N PRO A 363 12.32 12.44 1.41
CA PRO A 363 12.78 12.82 0.05
C PRO A 363 12.82 11.70 -1.00
N LYS A 364 12.71 10.41 -0.62
CA LYS A 364 12.79 9.28 -1.57
C LYS A 364 11.51 9.11 -2.41
N VAL A 365 10.34 9.20 -1.79
CA VAL A 365 9.05 9.00 -2.46
C VAL A 365 8.85 10.00 -3.59
N CYS A 366 9.21 11.28 -3.38
CA CYS A 366 9.12 12.30 -4.44
C CYS A 366 10.07 12.05 -5.62
N ARG A 367 11.23 11.38 -5.43
CA ARG A 367 12.19 11.14 -6.53
C ARG A 367 11.74 10.04 -7.48
N ASP A 368 11.13 8.98 -6.95
CA ASP A 368 10.73 7.81 -7.74
C ASP A 368 9.40 8.06 -8.47
N THR A 369 8.49 8.88 -7.91
CA THR A 369 7.27 9.32 -8.62
C THR A 369 7.61 10.27 -9.79
N ILE A 370 8.64 11.11 -9.66
CA ILE A 370 9.13 11.99 -10.75
C ILE A 370 9.70 11.18 -11.92
N ALA A 371 10.32 10.02 -11.65
CA ALA A 371 10.88 9.16 -12.69
C ALA A 371 9.80 8.42 -13.51
N LEU A 372 8.65 8.10 -12.90
CA LEU A 372 7.52 7.45 -13.58
C LEU A 372 6.62 8.44 -14.36
N ALA A 373 6.70 9.74 -14.03
CA ALA A 373 5.95 10.80 -14.70
C ALA A 373 6.79 11.65 -15.68
N GLY A 374 8.04 11.25 -15.98
CA GLY A 374 9.00 12.09 -16.67
C GLY A 374 9.36 11.66 -18.10
N THR A 375 8.85 12.40 -19.09
CA THR A 375 9.62 12.90 -20.25
C THR A 375 9.14 14.34 -20.44
N ASP A 376 9.91 15.42 -20.44
CA ASP A 376 11.34 15.68 -20.48
C ASP A 376 11.62 16.89 -19.55
N SER A 377 12.70 16.88 -18.78
CA SER A 377 13.28 18.11 -18.27
C SER A 377 14.74 18.22 -18.68
N MET A 378 14.97 19.05 -19.69
CA MET A 378 16.30 19.50 -20.11
C MET A 378 16.97 20.25 -18.96
N LEU A 379 18.03 19.67 -18.42
CA LEU A 379 19.02 20.36 -17.61
C LEU A 379 19.85 21.31 -18.49
N LEU A 380 19.69 22.62 -18.31
CA LEU A 380 20.68 23.61 -18.75
C LEU A 380 21.51 24.03 -17.54
N GLY A 381 22.75 23.54 -17.50
CA GLY A 381 23.77 23.98 -16.56
C GLY A 381 24.35 25.36 -16.93
N PRO A 382 25.01 26.05 -15.99
CA PRO A 382 25.54 27.38 -16.21
C PRO A 382 26.80 27.33 -17.09
N GLY A 383 26.79 28.12 -18.16
CA GLY A 383 27.94 28.36 -19.01
C GLY A 383 29.02 29.15 -18.28
N ALA A 384 30.26 28.77 -18.54
CA ALA A 384 31.47 29.44 -18.09
C ALA A 384 31.56 30.89 -18.61
N GLY A 385 32.08 31.76 -17.75
CA GLY A 385 32.52 33.12 -18.02
C GLY A 385 33.28 33.63 -16.80
#